data_AF-A0A9E4EVU3-F1
#
_entry.id   AF-A0A9E4EVU3-F1
#
_cell.length_a   1.000
_cell.length_b   1.000
_cell.length_c   1.000
_cell.angle_alpha   90.00
_cell.angle_beta   90.00
_cell.angle_gamma   90.00
#
_symmetry.space_group_name_H-M   'P 1'
#
loop_
_entity.id
_entity.type
_entity.pdbx_description
1 polymer ?
#
loop_
_entity_poly.entity_id
_entity_poly.type
_entity_poly.pdbx_seq_one_letter_code
_entity_poly.pdbx_strand_id
1 'polypeptide(L)'
;MSSEYLARLFQQRSQARIIRFDEQIVPLAGLGDLQPALWERFLTPRSRDERENFLSKLHMARTDAEGMLRPTVAGVLMASQDPRQWLPNAYIQAVFYRGVDIRSDQGTYPYQLDAADITGPLDVQVVQACRFVAKNMKVAAFKYMGRLDRPQFDMAAVFEAMVNAVAHRDYSIHGSKIRLRLFSDRLELYSPGSLPNTITVEELAYLQSARNEIITSLLAKCPVPPDAEWLTTDRRTMMDKRGEGVRIIMENSERLSGRLPEYRLMGEPELVLTIWAANVS
;
A
#
# COMPACT_ATOMS: atom_id res chain seq x y z
N MET A 1 -0.69 -34.13 10.10
CA MET A 1 -0.01 -32.86 10.49
C MET A 1 -1.09 -31.81 10.69
N SER A 2 -1.03 -30.98 11.75
CA SER A 2 -2.07 -29.97 11.97
C SER A 2 -1.96 -28.84 10.93
N SER A 3 -3.10 -28.31 10.50
CA SER A 3 -3.18 -27.18 9.56
C SER A 3 -2.39 -25.96 10.08
N GLU A 4 -2.37 -25.75 11.40
CA GLU A 4 -1.65 -24.67 12.05
C GLU A 4 -0.11 -24.86 12.01
N TYR A 5 0.38 -26.10 12.12
CA TYR A 5 1.81 -26.38 11.98
C TYR A 5 2.28 -26.15 10.53
N LEU A 6 1.46 -26.54 9.55
CA LEU A 6 1.74 -26.25 8.14
C LEU A 6 1.68 -24.74 7.87
N ALA A 7 0.68 -24.02 8.39
CA ALA A 7 0.60 -22.57 8.26
C ALA A 7 1.83 -21.87 8.87
N ARG A 8 2.27 -22.28 10.06
CA ARG A 8 3.52 -21.78 10.67
C ARG A 8 4.75 -22.13 9.86
N LEU A 9 4.83 -23.34 9.29
CA LEU A 9 5.96 -23.75 8.45
C LEU A 9 5.99 -22.99 7.11
N PHE A 10 4.82 -22.76 6.48
CA PHE A 10 4.68 -21.92 5.29
C PHE A 10 5.01 -20.46 5.59
N GLN A 11 4.60 -19.94 6.76
CA GLN A 11 4.94 -18.61 7.22
C GLN A 11 6.46 -18.48 7.48
N GLN A 12 7.09 -19.45 8.14
CA GLN A 12 8.54 -19.47 8.35
C GLN A 12 9.32 -19.57 7.02
N ARG A 13 8.83 -20.35 6.04
CA ARG A 13 9.46 -20.47 4.71
C ARG A 13 9.21 -19.26 3.81
N SER A 14 8.06 -18.60 3.96
CA SER A 14 7.75 -17.28 3.37
C SER A 14 8.68 -16.20 3.93
N GLN A 15 8.88 -16.18 5.25
CA GLN A 15 9.85 -15.30 5.93
C GLN A 15 11.30 -15.59 5.49
N ALA A 16 11.65 -16.85 5.27
CA ALA A 16 12.94 -17.26 4.69
C ALA A 16 13.05 -17.01 3.16
N ARG A 17 12.00 -16.45 2.53
CA ARG A 17 11.92 -16.15 1.08
C ARG A 17 12.12 -17.35 0.14
N ILE A 18 11.93 -18.56 0.66
CA ILE A 18 11.95 -19.80 -0.13
C ILE A 18 10.64 -19.93 -0.93
N ILE A 19 9.58 -19.24 -0.49
CA ILE A 19 8.26 -19.25 -1.14
C ILE A 19 7.79 -17.80 -1.34
N ARG A 20 7.51 -17.42 -2.58
CA ARG A 20 6.91 -16.12 -2.92
C ARG A 20 5.41 -16.19 -2.64
N PHE A 21 4.95 -15.43 -1.63
CA PHE A 21 3.58 -15.55 -1.15
C PHE A 21 2.55 -15.01 -2.15
N ASP A 22 2.89 -13.95 -2.89
CA ASP A 22 2.03 -13.34 -3.91
C ASP A 22 1.79 -14.28 -5.13
N GLU A 23 2.66 -15.26 -5.34
CA GLU A 23 2.54 -16.31 -6.37
C GLU A 23 1.61 -17.47 -5.99
N GLN A 24 1.26 -17.62 -4.70
CA GLN A 24 0.49 -18.76 -4.23
C GLN A 24 -0.95 -18.72 -4.73
N ILE A 25 -1.49 -19.88 -5.07
CA ILE A 25 -2.92 -20.05 -5.38
C ILE A 25 -3.76 -19.81 -4.12
N VAL A 26 -4.95 -19.24 -4.31
CA VAL A 26 -5.98 -19.12 -3.28
C VAL A 26 -6.97 -20.28 -3.49
N PRO A 27 -6.91 -21.37 -2.72
CA PRO A 27 -7.54 -22.64 -3.09
C PRO A 27 -9.07 -22.58 -3.20
N LEU A 28 -9.73 -21.65 -2.50
CA LEU A 28 -11.19 -21.53 -2.51
C LEU A 28 -11.70 -20.47 -3.49
N ALA A 29 -10.80 -19.67 -4.08
CA ALA A 29 -11.17 -18.67 -5.07
C ALA A 29 -11.29 -19.30 -6.47
N GLY A 30 -12.30 -18.89 -7.22
CA GLY A 30 -12.48 -19.19 -8.64
C GLY A 30 -12.14 -17.98 -9.50
N LEU A 31 -11.97 -18.20 -10.81
CA LEU A 31 -11.73 -17.07 -11.72
C LEU A 31 -12.87 -16.05 -11.72
N GLY A 32 -14.10 -16.47 -11.43
CA GLY A 32 -15.27 -15.59 -11.27
C GLY A 32 -15.10 -14.51 -10.20
N ASP A 33 -14.22 -14.72 -9.21
CA ASP A 33 -13.91 -13.73 -8.19
C ASP A 33 -13.00 -12.60 -8.70
N LEU A 34 -12.37 -12.80 -9.88
CA LEU A 34 -11.58 -11.79 -10.58
C LEU A 34 -12.46 -11.01 -11.56
N GLN A 35 -12.69 -9.75 -11.25
CA GLN A 35 -13.60 -8.89 -12.00
C GLN A 35 -12.99 -8.41 -13.31
N PRO A 36 -13.71 -8.54 -14.45
CA PRO A 36 -13.28 -8.04 -15.76
C PRO A 36 -12.70 -6.62 -15.72
N ALA A 37 -13.45 -5.67 -15.18
CA ALA A 37 -13.02 -4.27 -15.10
C ALA A 37 -11.66 -4.06 -14.39
N LEU A 38 -11.27 -4.95 -13.47
CA LEU A 38 -10.04 -4.81 -12.69
C LEU A 38 -8.83 -5.50 -13.33
N TRP A 39 -9.00 -6.51 -14.18
CA TRP A 39 -7.89 -7.13 -14.90
C TRP A 39 -7.79 -6.67 -16.36
N GLU A 40 -8.88 -6.24 -16.99
CA GLU A 40 -8.90 -5.73 -18.37
C GLU A 40 -8.10 -4.44 -18.53
N ARG A 41 -7.92 -3.66 -17.46
CA ARG A 41 -7.07 -2.45 -17.46
C ARG A 41 -5.59 -2.73 -17.78
N PHE A 42 -5.16 -3.99 -17.70
CA PHE A 42 -3.80 -4.41 -18.06
C PHE A 42 -3.69 -4.84 -19.53
N LEU A 43 -4.81 -4.89 -20.27
CA LEU A 43 -4.81 -5.21 -21.69
C LEU A 43 -4.10 -4.10 -22.47
N THR A 44 -3.39 -4.51 -23.51
CA THR A 44 -2.81 -3.61 -24.51
C THR A 44 -3.55 -3.80 -25.83
N PRO A 45 -3.44 -2.88 -26.80
CA PRO A 45 -4.00 -3.08 -28.14
C PRO A 45 -3.50 -4.36 -28.86
N ARG A 46 -2.41 -4.96 -28.35
CA ARG A 46 -1.83 -6.21 -28.87
C ARG A 46 -2.31 -7.46 -28.13
N SER A 47 -3.06 -7.31 -27.04
CA SER A 47 -3.60 -8.43 -26.28
C SER A 47 -4.67 -9.13 -27.11
N ARG A 48 -4.37 -10.37 -27.54
CA ARG A 48 -5.30 -11.26 -28.26
C ARG A 48 -5.60 -12.55 -27.49
N ASP A 49 -5.09 -12.65 -26.27
CA ASP A 49 -5.22 -13.83 -25.44
C ASP A 49 -6.64 -13.95 -24.89
N GLU A 50 -7.14 -15.18 -24.84
CA GLU A 50 -8.31 -15.51 -24.02
C GLU A 50 -8.04 -15.22 -22.55
N ARG A 51 -9.11 -14.99 -21.78
CA ARG A 51 -9.07 -14.57 -20.38
C ARG A 51 -8.08 -15.39 -19.54
N GLU A 52 -8.16 -16.71 -19.61
CA GLU A 52 -7.40 -17.67 -18.82
C GLU A 52 -5.90 -17.55 -19.10
N ASN A 53 -5.53 -17.49 -20.38
CA ASN A 53 -4.15 -17.29 -20.82
C ASN A 53 -3.62 -15.93 -20.39
N PHE A 54 -4.45 -14.88 -20.48
CA PHE A 54 -4.09 -13.53 -20.08
C PHE A 54 -3.84 -13.42 -18.57
N LEU A 55 -4.75 -13.93 -17.74
CA LEU A 55 -4.62 -13.96 -16.29
C LEU A 55 -3.38 -14.76 -15.85
N SER A 56 -3.08 -15.86 -16.55
CA SER A 56 -1.87 -16.67 -16.29
C SER A 56 -0.59 -15.91 -16.64
N LYS A 57 -0.55 -15.18 -17.77
CA LYS A 57 0.60 -14.34 -18.18
C LYS A 57 0.85 -13.18 -17.22
N LEU A 58 -0.19 -12.66 -16.58
CA LEU A 58 -0.09 -11.64 -15.53
C LEU A 58 0.22 -12.22 -14.14
N HIS A 59 0.31 -13.56 -14.03
CA HIS A 59 0.44 -14.28 -12.77
C HIS A 59 -0.70 -13.99 -11.77
N MET A 60 -1.86 -13.56 -12.27
CA MET A 60 -3.09 -13.40 -11.48
C MET A 60 -3.81 -14.74 -11.27
N ALA A 61 -3.50 -15.74 -12.09
CA ALA A 61 -4.00 -17.10 -11.94
C ALA A 61 -2.90 -18.12 -12.21
N ARG A 62 -3.01 -19.30 -11.59
CA ARG A 62 -2.11 -20.45 -11.77
C ARG A 62 -2.90 -21.75 -11.62
N THR A 63 -2.50 -22.77 -12.36
CA THR A 63 -3.07 -24.11 -12.27
C THR A 63 -2.70 -24.75 -10.92
N ASP A 64 -3.69 -25.31 -10.22
CA ASP A 64 -3.49 -26.11 -9.02
C ASP A 64 -3.01 -27.54 -9.33
N ALA A 65 -2.87 -28.39 -8.30
CA ALA A 65 -2.40 -29.76 -8.46
C ALA A 65 -3.42 -30.64 -9.23
N GLU A 66 -4.69 -30.23 -9.23
CA GLU A 66 -5.82 -30.90 -9.85
C GLU A 66 -6.04 -30.44 -11.31
N GLY A 67 -5.20 -29.53 -11.83
CA GLY A 67 -5.30 -29.03 -13.20
C GLY A 67 -6.29 -27.87 -13.38
N MET A 68 -6.83 -27.32 -12.29
CA MET A 68 -7.79 -26.22 -12.31
C MET A 68 -7.09 -24.87 -12.18
N LEU A 69 -7.44 -23.92 -13.07
CA LEU A 69 -6.89 -22.57 -13.01
C LEU A 69 -7.55 -21.78 -11.87
N ARG A 70 -6.75 -21.37 -10.88
CA ARG A 70 -7.21 -20.61 -9.71
C ARG A 70 -6.52 -19.25 -9.57
N PRO A 71 -7.18 -18.24 -8.99
CA PRO A 71 -6.55 -16.99 -8.64
C PRO A 71 -5.33 -17.18 -7.74
N THR A 72 -4.30 -16.36 -7.97
CA THR A 72 -3.19 -16.20 -7.03
C THR A 72 -3.50 -15.14 -5.98
N VAL A 73 -2.69 -15.05 -4.93
CA VAL A 73 -2.76 -13.95 -3.95
C VAL A 73 -2.66 -12.59 -4.66
N ALA A 74 -1.73 -12.41 -5.60
CA ALA A 74 -1.64 -11.19 -6.40
C ALA A 74 -2.91 -10.93 -7.23
N GLY A 75 -3.47 -11.99 -7.84
CA GLY A 75 -4.72 -11.90 -8.60
C GLY A 75 -5.87 -11.40 -7.75
N VAL A 76 -6.07 -11.99 -6.57
CA VAL A 76 -7.11 -11.56 -5.63
C VAL A 76 -6.90 -10.12 -5.18
N LEU A 77 -5.68 -9.75 -4.78
CA LEU A 77 -5.37 -8.41 -4.29
C LEU A 77 -5.55 -7.31 -5.35
N MET A 78 -5.33 -7.63 -6.63
CA MET A 78 -5.39 -6.65 -7.73
C MET A 78 -6.69 -6.67 -8.52
N ALA A 79 -7.43 -7.78 -8.51
CA ALA A 79 -8.58 -7.99 -9.38
C ALA A 79 -9.85 -8.53 -8.70
N SER A 80 -9.88 -8.69 -7.37
CA SER A 80 -11.13 -8.88 -6.63
C SER A 80 -11.72 -7.55 -6.12
N GLN A 81 -13.05 -7.46 -6.04
CA GLN A 81 -13.71 -6.30 -5.42
C GLN A 81 -13.46 -6.23 -3.91
N ASP A 82 -13.32 -7.37 -3.25
CA ASP A 82 -13.04 -7.42 -1.82
C ASP A 82 -12.06 -8.56 -1.51
N PRO A 83 -10.74 -8.27 -1.53
CA PRO A 83 -9.72 -9.25 -1.20
C PRO A 83 -9.86 -9.85 0.20
N ARG A 84 -10.61 -9.23 1.12
CA ARG A 84 -10.80 -9.70 2.50
C ARG A 84 -11.54 -11.02 2.61
N GLN A 85 -12.29 -11.40 1.57
CA GLN A 85 -12.93 -12.71 1.49
C GLN A 85 -11.90 -13.85 1.58
N TRP A 86 -10.66 -13.59 1.13
CA TRP A 86 -9.58 -14.56 1.05
C TRP A 86 -8.41 -14.20 1.97
N LEU A 87 -8.14 -12.91 2.13
CA LEU A 87 -7.12 -12.36 3.02
C LEU A 87 -7.76 -11.34 3.98
N PRO A 88 -8.34 -11.76 5.13
CA PRO A 88 -9.17 -10.90 5.98
C PRO A 88 -8.52 -9.57 6.43
N ASN A 89 -7.19 -9.52 6.50
CA ASN A 89 -6.43 -8.34 6.90
C ASN A 89 -5.85 -7.53 5.72
N ALA A 90 -6.29 -7.81 4.49
CA ALA A 90 -5.89 -7.09 3.27
C ALA A 90 -6.68 -5.78 3.12
N TYR A 91 -6.49 -4.88 4.07
CA TYR A 91 -7.09 -3.54 4.06
C TYR A 91 -6.16 -2.54 4.76
N ILE A 92 -6.38 -1.25 4.53
CA ILE A 92 -5.70 -0.16 5.23
C ILE A 92 -6.64 0.38 6.30
N GLN A 93 -6.22 0.37 7.56
CA GLN A 93 -6.93 1.07 8.62
C GLN A 93 -6.40 2.49 8.75
N ALA A 94 -7.23 3.49 8.46
CA ALA A 94 -6.89 4.89 8.56
C ALA A 94 -7.57 5.54 9.77
N VAL A 95 -6.83 6.27 10.59
CA VAL A 95 -7.35 7.01 11.75
C VAL A 95 -6.71 8.38 11.84
N PHE A 96 -7.53 9.42 11.98
CA PHE A 96 -7.08 10.78 12.26
C PHE A 96 -7.31 11.11 13.74
N TYR A 97 -6.23 11.43 14.46
CA TYR A 97 -6.26 11.77 15.87
C TYR A 97 -6.22 13.28 16.07
N ARG A 98 -6.87 13.73 17.14
CA ARG A 98 -6.71 15.08 17.67
C ARG A 98 -5.36 15.20 18.36
N GLY A 99 -4.54 16.15 17.93
CA GLY A 99 -3.25 16.43 18.57
C GLY A 99 -2.14 15.46 18.15
N VAL A 100 -1.19 15.24 19.05
CA VAL A 100 0.08 14.52 18.79
C VAL A 100 0.15 13.12 19.42
N ASP A 101 -0.82 12.78 20.27
CA ASP A 101 -0.86 11.55 21.07
C ASP A 101 -2.15 10.75 20.81
N ILE A 102 -2.05 9.43 21.00
CA ILE A 102 -3.20 8.50 20.91
C ILE A 102 -4.04 8.53 22.21
N ARG A 103 -3.50 9.10 23.31
CA ARG A 103 -4.15 9.09 24.62
C ARG A 103 -5.11 10.28 24.76
N SER A 104 -6.33 10.01 25.22
CA SER A 104 -7.19 11.02 25.84
C SER A 104 -6.56 11.41 27.17
N ASP A 105 -6.03 12.62 27.28
CA ASP A 105 -5.63 13.19 28.57
C ASP A 105 -6.84 13.41 29.49
N GLN A 106 -8.06 13.48 28.95
CA GLN A 106 -9.31 13.60 29.71
C GLN A 106 -10.41 12.85 28.96
N GLY A 107 -11.01 11.82 29.56
CA GLY A 107 -12.01 10.92 28.95
C GLY A 107 -13.35 11.54 28.56
N THR A 108 -13.35 12.79 28.10
CA THR A 108 -14.52 13.64 27.90
C THR A 108 -14.75 13.97 26.41
N TYR A 109 -13.76 13.80 25.52
CA TYR A 109 -13.89 14.13 24.09
C TYR A 109 -13.40 13.01 23.15
N PRO A 110 -14.00 12.86 21.96
CA PRO A 110 -13.51 11.94 20.95
C PRO A 110 -12.11 12.35 20.49
N TYR A 111 -11.12 11.51 20.80
CA TYR A 111 -9.71 11.69 20.42
C TYR A 111 -9.46 11.25 18.97
N GLN A 112 -10.28 10.35 18.44
CA GLN A 112 -10.35 10.04 17.00
C GLN A 112 -11.37 10.99 16.35
N LEU A 113 -10.93 11.73 15.33
CA LEU A 113 -11.74 12.71 14.61
C LEU A 113 -12.35 12.12 13.33
N ASP A 114 -11.65 11.18 12.69
CA ASP A 114 -12.12 10.42 11.54
C ASP A 114 -11.45 9.04 11.53
N ALA A 115 -12.15 8.03 11.02
CA ALA A 115 -11.63 6.67 10.91
C ALA A 115 -12.29 5.94 9.74
N ALA A 116 -11.50 5.16 9.01
CA ALA A 116 -11.98 4.36 7.89
C ALA A 116 -11.18 3.06 7.78
N ASP A 117 -11.88 1.95 7.59
CA ASP A 117 -11.29 0.72 7.07
C ASP A 117 -11.42 0.74 5.55
N ILE A 118 -10.28 0.93 4.87
CA ILE A 118 -10.19 1.16 3.44
C ILE A 118 -9.93 -0.18 2.75
N THR A 119 -10.92 -0.60 1.95
CA THR A 119 -11.01 -1.94 1.36
C THR A 119 -11.01 -1.86 -0.17
N GLY A 120 -11.03 -3.01 -0.83
CA GLY A 120 -11.02 -3.10 -2.30
C GLY A 120 -9.69 -3.61 -2.85
N PRO A 121 -9.51 -3.60 -4.18
CA PRO A 121 -8.21 -3.92 -4.77
C PRO A 121 -7.15 -2.88 -4.37
N LEU A 122 -5.87 -3.25 -4.40
CA LEU A 122 -4.80 -2.45 -3.80
C LEU A 122 -4.71 -1.01 -4.32
N ASP A 123 -4.96 -0.78 -5.60
CA ASP A 123 -4.96 0.56 -6.19
C ASP A 123 -6.08 1.45 -5.63
N VAL A 124 -7.26 0.89 -5.42
CA VAL A 124 -8.37 1.56 -4.76
C VAL A 124 -8.00 1.88 -3.31
N GLN A 125 -7.37 0.92 -2.61
CA GLN A 125 -6.91 1.17 -1.23
C GLN A 125 -5.92 2.34 -1.15
N VAL A 126 -4.95 2.40 -2.07
CA VAL A 126 -3.96 3.49 -2.15
C VAL A 126 -4.66 4.84 -2.38
N VAL A 127 -5.53 4.92 -3.39
CA VAL A 127 -6.21 6.17 -3.77
C VAL A 127 -7.11 6.66 -2.64
N GLN A 128 -7.88 5.76 -2.02
CA GLN A 128 -8.77 6.11 -0.91
C GLN A 128 -7.99 6.49 0.36
N ALA A 129 -6.85 5.87 0.64
CA ALA A 129 -5.98 6.27 1.75
C ALA A 129 -5.42 7.68 1.53
N CYS A 130 -4.99 7.99 0.30
CA CYS A 130 -4.54 9.33 -0.04
C CYS A 130 -5.69 10.36 0.03
N ARG A 131 -6.93 10.00 -0.36
CA ARG A 131 -8.13 10.85 -0.15
C ARG A 131 -8.40 11.09 1.34
N PHE A 132 -8.23 10.07 2.17
CA PHE A 132 -8.39 10.19 3.62
C PHE A 132 -7.40 11.21 4.20
N VAL A 133 -6.14 11.20 3.76
CA VAL A 133 -5.14 12.19 4.15
C VAL A 133 -5.53 13.58 3.65
N ALA A 134 -5.87 13.71 2.36
CA ALA A 134 -6.23 15.01 1.78
C ALA A 134 -7.45 15.65 2.45
N LYS A 135 -8.45 14.84 2.82
CA LYS A 135 -9.66 15.28 3.52
C LYS A 135 -9.36 15.80 4.94
N ASN A 136 -8.45 15.14 5.65
CA ASN A 136 -8.21 15.38 7.06
C ASN A 136 -6.99 16.28 7.34
N MET A 137 -6.16 16.57 6.33
CA MET A 137 -5.02 17.47 6.47
C MET A 137 -5.44 18.94 6.50
N LYS A 138 -4.63 19.76 7.16
CA LYS A 138 -4.77 21.22 7.10
C LYS A 138 -4.15 21.78 5.81
N VAL A 139 -4.75 22.84 5.27
CA VAL A 139 -4.21 23.61 4.15
C VAL A 139 -4.26 25.10 4.53
N ALA A 140 -3.10 25.72 4.67
CA ALA A 140 -2.99 27.17 4.90
C ALA A 140 -2.93 27.90 3.56
N ALA A 141 -3.56 29.07 3.47
CA ALA A 141 -3.52 29.90 2.27
C ALA A 141 -2.71 31.18 2.55
N PHE A 142 -1.61 31.35 1.84
CA PHE A 142 -0.78 32.57 1.91
C PHE A 142 -1.15 33.52 0.77
N LYS A 143 -1.24 34.82 1.06
CA LYS A 143 -1.39 35.86 0.03
C LYS A 143 -0.03 36.47 -0.28
N TYR A 144 0.60 36.01 -1.37
CA TYR A 144 1.82 36.62 -1.90
C TYR A 144 1.73 36.69 -3.42
N MET A 145 1.33 37.86 -3.96
CA MET A 145 1.03 38.06 -5.39
C MET A 145 0.03 37.04 -6.00
N GLY A 146 -0.82 36.45 -5.16
CA GLY A 146 -1.72 35.35 -5.48
C GLY A 146 -2.05 34.53 -4.23
N ARG A 147 -2.99 33.60 -4.34
CA ARG A 147 -3.27 32.61 -3.28
C ARG A 147 -2.33 31.42 -3.49
N LEU A 148 -1.47 31.15 -2.51
CA LEU A 148 -0.63 29.96 -2.47
C LEU A 148 -1.09 29.06 -1.33
N ASP A 149 -1.63 27.89 -1.68
CA ASP A 149 -2.06 26.89 -0.71
C ASP A 149 -0.85 26.05 -0.29
N ARG A 150 -0.58 25.99 1.02
CA ARG A 150 0.45 25.17 1.64
C ARG A 150 -0.24 24.03 2.40
N PRO A 151 -0.18 22.78 1.90
CA PRO A 151 -0.75 21.64 2.60
C PRO A 151 0.13 21.20 3.77
N GLN A 152 -0.46 20.48 4.72
CA GLN A 152 0.25 19.87 5.84
C GLN A 152 1.20 18.75 5.38
N PHE A 153 0.84 18.02 4.31
CA PHE A 153 1.61 16.93 3.74
C PHE A 153 1.69 17.05 2.21
N ASP A 154 2.80 16.62 1.62
CA ASP A 154 2.96 16.57 0.18
C ASP A 154 2.25 15.32 -0.38
N MET A 155 1.26 15.51 -1.25
CA MET A 155 0.44 14.39 -1.72
C MET A 155 1.19 13.42 -2.65
N ALA A 156 2.28 13.85 -3.30
CA ALA A 156 3.12 12.93 -4.05
C ALA A 156 3.92 12.02 -3.10
N ALA A 157 4.48 12.58 -2.01
CA ALA A 157 5.12 11.78 -0.96
C ALA A 157 4.14 10.80 -0.29
N VAL A 158 2.93 11.26 0.02
CA VAL A 158 1.88 10.40 0.61
C VAL A 158 1.51 9.26 -0.35
N PHE A 159 1.36 9.55 -1.63
CA PHE A 159 1.07 8.54 -2.65
C PHE A 159 2.17 7.48 -2.75
N GLU A 160 3.43 7.88 -2.87
CA GLU A 160 4.56 6.94 -2.89
C GLU A 160 4.63 6.09 -1.62
N ALA A 161 4.40 6.71 -0.45
CA ALA A 161 4.37 5.99 0.81
C ALA A 161 3.25 4.93 0.84
N MET A 162 2.04 5.26 0.36
CA MET A 162 0.93 4.30 0.29
C MET A 162 1.22 3.15 -0.70
N VAL A 163 1.72 3.48 -1.90
CA VAL A 163 2.09 2.48 -2.92
C VAL A 163 3.16 1.54 -2.37
N ASN A 164 4.20 2.07 -1.73
CA ASN A 164 5.26 1.27 -1.13
C ASN A 164 4.72 0.38 -0.01
N ALA A 165 3.84 0.90 0.85
CA ALA A 165 3.25 0.11 1.92
C ALA A 165 2.46 -1.09 1.38
N VAL A 166 1.59 -0.91 0.38
CA VAL A 166 0.82 -2.02 -0.20
C VAL A 166 1.69 -2.98 -1.01
N ALA A 167 2.69 -2.47 -1.73
CA ALA A 167 3.54 -3.28 -2.59
C ALA A 167 4.50 -4.17 -1.81
N HIS A 168 5.00 -3.68 -0.66
CA HIS A 168 6.03 -4.37 0.12
C HIS A 168 5.52 -5.01 1.41
N ARG A 169 4.21 -4.89 1.71
CA ARG A 169 3.55 -5.58 2.83
C ARG A 169 3.80 -7.08 2.79
N ASP A 170 4.07 -7.67 3.95
CA ASP A 170 4.05 -9.11 4.14
C ASP A 170 2.61 -9.63 4.26
N TYR A 171 2.05 -10.10 3.15
CA TYR A 171 0.69 -10.65 3.11
C TYR A 171 0.56 -12.01 3.81
N SER A 172 1.67 -12.66 4.20
CA SER A 172 1.64 -13.93 4.92
C SER A 172 1.44 -13.77 6.43
N ILE A 173 1.64 -12.56 6.97
CA ILE A 173 1.40 -12.26 8.39
C ILE A 173 -0.10 -12.09 8.63
N HIS A 174 -0.70 -13.07 9.29
CA HIS A 174 -2.11 -13.06 9.67
C HIS A 174 -2.34 -12.10 10.86
N GLY A 175 -3.51 -11.48 10.92
CA GLY A 175 -3.92 -10.58 12.01
C GLY A 175 -3.30 -9.18 11.98
N SER A 176 -2.38 -8.91 11.05
CA SER A 176 -1.75 -7.60 10.89
C SER A 176 -2.23 -6.92 9.61
N LYS A 177 -2.29 -5.59 9.58
CA LYS A 177 -2.82 -4.77 8.49
C LYS A 177 -1.99 -3.50 8.36
N ILE A 178 -2.10 -2.81 7.24
CA ILE A 178 -1.49 -1.48 7.12
C ILE A 178 -2.28 -0.53 8.02
N ARG A 179 -1.57 0.28 8.80
CA ARG A 179 -2.20 1.29 9.66
C ARG A 179 -1.67 2.66 9.26
N LEU A 180 -2.58 3.51 8.81
CA LEU A 180 -2.34 4.92 8.52
C LEU A 180 -2.85 5.74 9.70
N ARG A 181 -1.97 6.49 10.36
CA ARG A 181 -2.33 7.36 11.48
C ARG A 181 -1.96 8.79 11.15
N LEU A 182 -2.92 9.68 11.25
CA LEU A 182 -2.72 11.11 11.03
C LEU A 182 -2.79 11.84 12.37
N PHE A 183 -1.83 12.73 12.60
CA PHE A 183 -1.72 13.59 13.77
C PHE A 183 -1.59 15.05 13.34
N SER A 184 -1.65 15.98 14.30
CA SER A 184 -1.44 17.40 14.00
C SER A 184 -0.02 17.73 13.56
N ASP A 185 0.97 16.92 13.95
CA ASP A 185 2.40 17.16 13.73
C ASP A 185 3.05 16.15 12.77
N ARG A 186 2.38 15.03 12.44
CA ARG A 186 2.93 13.98 11.57
C ARG A 186 1.87 13.03 11.00
N LEU A 187 2.28 12.26 10.02
CA LEU A 187 1.62 11.07 9.50
C LEU A 187 2.52 9.88 9.83
N GLU A 188 1.94 8.81 10.37
CA GLU A 188 2.63 7.53 10.60
C GLU A 188 1.98 6.43 9.76
N LEU A 189 2.79 5.68 9.03
CA LEU A 189 2.37 4.56 8.20
C LEU A 189 3.07 3.29 8.64
N TYR A 190 2.29 2.37 9.22
CA TYR A 190 2.75 1.08 9.71
C TYR A 190 2.46 0.03 8.64
N SER A 191 3.49 -0.66 8.17
CA SER A 191 3.36 -1.74 7.19
C SER A 191 3.89 -3.06 7.77
N PRO A 192 3.11 -4.15 7.76
CA PRO A 192 3.56 -5.45 8.23
C PRO A 192 4.72 -6.00 7.39
N GLY A 193 5.74 -6.54 8.06
CA GLY A 193 6.91 -7.12 7.44
C GLY A 193 8.21 -6.36 7.74
N SER A 194 9.31 -7.11 7.72
CA SER A 194 10.67 -6.57 7.84
C SER A 194 11.17 -5.98 6.53
N LEU A 195 12.26 -5.22 6.61
CA LEU A 195 13.01 -4.82 5.43
C LEU A 195 13.51 -6.03 4.64
N PRO A 196 13.55 -5.95 3.30
CA PRO A 196 14.19 -6.98 2.50
C PRO A 196 15.68 -7.13 2.83
N ASN A 197 16.14 -8.37 3.07
CA ASN A 197 17.54 -8.83 3.18
C ASN A 197 18.65 -7.75 3.16
N THR A 198 19.39 -7.60 4.25
CA THR A 198 20.61 -6.76 4.37
C THR A 198 20.45 -5.27 4.07
N ILE A 199 19.27 -4.81 3.63
CA ILE A 199 19.00 -3.39 3.38
C ILE A 199 18.74 -2.73 4.73
N THR A 200 19.57 -1.77 5.09
CA THR A 200 19.32 -0.92 6.25
C THR A 200 18.31 0.18 5.90
N VAL A 201 17.77 0.86 6.91
CA VAL A 201 16.87 2.00 6.68
C VAL A 201 17.53 3.06 5.78
N GLU A 202 18.83 3.26 5.94
CA GLU A 202 19.63 4.25 5.21
C GLU A 202 19.78 3.88 3.73
N GLU A 203 19.67 2.59 3.39
CA GLU A 203 19.83 2.07 2.04
C GLU A 203 18.51 1.98 1.25
N LEU A 204 17.36 2.19 1.91
CA LEU A 204 16.03 2.15 1.28
C LEU A 204 15.89 3.11 0.09
N ALA A 205 16.61 4.24 0.12
CA ALA A 205 16.58 5.22 -0.97
C ALA A 205 17.35 4.76 -2.23
N TYR A 206 18.21 3.74 -2.10
CA TYR A 206 19.20 3.36 -3.12
C TYR A 206 19.04 1.93 -3.63
N LEU A 207 18.43 1.04 -2.83
CA LEU A 207 18.31 -0.38 -3.15
C LEU A 207 16.89 -0.78 -3.56
N GLN A 208 16.80 -1.51 -4.66
CA GLN A 208 15.55 -2.10 -5.13
C GLN A 208 15.45 -3.55 -4.67
N SER A 209 14.53 -3.85 -3.74
CA SER A 209 14.17 -5.22 -3.43
C SER A 209 12.66 -5.34 -3.19
N ALA A 210 12.00 -6.09 -4.08
CA ALA A 210 10.57 -6.34 -3.99
C ALA A 210 10.32 -7.66 -3.24
N ARG A 211 9.54 -7.61 -2.15
CA ARG A 211 9.03 -8.80 -1.48
C ARG A 211 7.98 -9.51 -2.34
N ASN A 212 7.11 -8.71 -2.96
CA ASN A 212 6.02 -9.17 -3.81
C ASN A 212 6.29 -8.73 -5.25
N GLU A 213 7.10 -9.48 -5.99
CA GLU A 213 7.51 -9.14 -7.37
C GLU A 213 6.32 -9.05 -8.34
N ILE A 214 5.27 -9.86 -8.16
CA ILE A 214 4.08 -9.77 -9.00
C ILE A 214 3.30 -8.51 -8.66
N ILE A 215 3.08 -8.23 -7.38
CA ILE A 215 2.32 -7.05 -6.96
C ILE A 215 3.01 -5.77 -7.45
N THR A 216 4.33 -5.64 -7.29
CA THR A 216 5.07 -4.48 -7.79
C THR A 216 5.00 -4.37 -9.32
N SER A 217 5.13 -5.50 -10.03
CA SER A 217 5.01 -5.54 -11.49
C SER A 217 3.62 -5.13 -11.97
N LEU A 218 2.56 -5.57 -11.28
CA LEU A 218 1.17 -5.22 -11.58
C LEU A 218 0.89 -3.75 -11.26
N LEU A 219 1.29 -3.24 -10.10
CA LEU A 219 1.15 -1.81 -9.77
C LEU A 219 1.90 -0.91 -10.76
N ALA A 220 3.06 -1.35 -11.27
CA ALA A 220 3.78 -0.62 -12.29
C ALA A 220 3.11 -0.59 -13.67
N LYS A 221 2.13 -1.47 -13.91
CA LYS A 221 1.28 -1.48 -15.10
C LYS A 221 -0.12 -0.92 -14.84
N CYS A 222 -0.50 -0.78 -13.57
CA CYS A 222 -1.83 -0.31 -13.18
C CYS A 222 -1.91 1.19 -13.39
N PRO A 223 -2.83 1.70 -14.22
CA PRO A 223 -2.96 3.13 -14.42
C PRO A 223 -3.40 3.82 -13.12
N VAL A 224 -2.97 5.06 -12.92
CA VAL A 224 -3.55 5.93 -11.89
C VAL A 224 -4.99 6.25 -12.31
N PRO A 225 -5.98 6.12 -11.42
CA PRO A 225 -7.37 6.44 -11.76
C PRO A 225 -7.52 7.89 -12.27
N PRO A 226 -8.28 8.14 -13.35
CA PRO A 226 -8.45 9.49 -13.90
C PRO A 226 -9.06 10.49 -12.91
N ASP A 227 -9.91 10.03 -11.99
CA ASP A 227 -10.55 10.82 -10.93
C ASP A 227 -9.60 11.17 -9.77
N ALA A 228 -8.31 10.86 -9.91
CA ALA A 228 -7.25 11.22 -9.00
C ALA A 228 -6.51 12.51 -9.41
N GLU A 229 -7.17 13.43 -10.13
CA GLU A 229 -6.61 14.74 -10.55
C GLU A 229 -6.07 15.58 -9.38
N TRP A 230 -6.54 15.33 -8.16
CA TRP A 230 -6.06 15.97 -6.92
C TRP A 230 -4.69 15.45 -6.45
N LEU A 231 -4.19 14.33 -7.01
CA LEU A 231 -2.83 13.86 -6.80
C LEU A 231 -1.89 14.65 -7.72
N THR A 232 -1.04 15.48 -7.13
CA THR A 232 0.01 16.19 -7.85
C THR A 232 1.12 15.23 -8.29
N THR A 233 0.87 14.42 -9.31
CA THR A 233 1.83 13.44 -9.84
C THR A 233 1.82 13.39 -11.36
N ASP A 234 3.01 13.38 -11.97
CA ASP A 234 3.16 13.18 -13.42
C ASP A 234 3.05 11.69 -13.81
N ARG A 235 2.74 10.82 -12.83
CA ARG A 235 2.69 9.38 -13.03
C ARG A 235 1.47 8.95 -13.81
N ARG A 236 1.71 8.07 -14.78
CA ARG A 236 0.66 7.36 -15.51
C ARG A 236 0.22 6.07 -14.81
N THR A 237 1.07 5.50 -13.97
CA THR A 237 0.85 4.22 -13.29
C THR A 237 1.10 4.32 -11.80
N MET A 238 0.56 3.37 -11.02
CA MET A 238 0.61 3.40 -9.57
C MET A 238 2.04 3.34 -9.02
N MET A 239 2.94 2.58 -9.66
CA MET A 239 4.31 2.42 -9.20
C MET A 239 5.33 2.66 -10.33
N ASP A 240 6.43 3.34 -10.04
CA ASP A 240 7.57 3.45 -10.94
C ASP A 240 8.60 2.33 -10.67
N LYS A 241 9.17 1.77 -11.74
CA LYS A 241 10.23 0.77 -11.67
C LYS A 241 11.62 1.37 -11.49
N ARG A 242 11.77 2.69 -11.57
CA ARG A 242 13.06 3.40 -11.46
C ARG A 242 13.59 3.53 -10.04
N GLY A 243 12.81 3.16 -9.02
CA GLY A 243 13.24 3.20 -7.62
C GLY A 243 13.22 4.59 -6.99
N GLU A 244 12.62 5.58 -7.65
CA GLU A 244 12.59 6.96 -7.16
C GLU A 244 11.58 7.18 -6.03
N GLY A 245 10.71 6.21 -5.73
CA GLY A 245 9.61 6.39 -4.78
C GLY A 245 10.07 6.80 -3.38
N VAL A 246 11.09 6.13 -2.82
CA VAL A 246 11.63 6.52 -1.51
C VAL A 246 12.27 7.90 -1.55
N ARG A 247 13.02 8.22 -2.61
CA ARG A 247 13.63 9.54 -2.82
C ARG A 247 12.56 10.65 -2.84
N ILE A 248 11.45 10.45 -3.56
CA ILE A 248 10.31 11.38 -3.59
C ILE A 248 9.73 11.58 -2.18
N ILE A 249 9.54 10.51 -1.41
CA ILE A 249 9.05 10.60 -0.02
C ILE A 249 9.98 11.48 0.80
N MET A 250 11.29 11.22 0.75
CA MET A 250 12.28 11.95 1.55
C MET A 250 12.35 13.42 1.14
N GLU A 251 12.61 13.70 -0.14
CA GLU A 251 12.85 15.06 -0.65
C GLU A 251 11.62 15.96 -0.57
N ASN A 252 10.44 15.47 -0.97
CA ASN A 252 9.23 16.31 -0.95
C ASN A 252 8.77 16.62 0.46
N SER A 253 8.84 15.63 1.36
CA SER A 253 8.45 15.82 2.76
C SER A 253 9.40 16.78 3.47
N GLU A 254 10.71 16.66 3.26
CA GLU A 254 11.69 17.57 3.83
C GLU A 254 11.52 18.98 3.27
N ARG A 255 11.37 19.11 1.95
CA ARG A 255 11.15 20.41 1.30
C ARG A 255 9.92 21.14 1.83
N LEU A 256 8.84 20.42 2.12
CA LEU A 256 7.60 21.01 2.62
C LEU A 256 7.65 21.31 4.13
N SER A 257 8.16 20.38 4.93
CA SER A 257 8.11 20.44 6.41
C SER A 257 9.37 20.98 7.07
N GLY A 258 10.51 20.98 6.37
CA GLY A 258 11.83 21.24 6.91
C GLY A 258 12.40 20.10 7.76
N ARG A 259 11.76 18.92 7.78
CA ARG A 259 12.19 17.76 8.56
C ARG A 259 12.21 16.50 7.69
N LEU A 260 13.30 15.75 7.78
CA LEU A 260 13.43 14.46 7.10
C LEU A 260 12.41 13.46 7.66
N PRO A 261 11.70 12.71 6.78
CA PRO A 261 10.96 11.53 7.20
C PRO A 261 11.85 10.49 7.86
N GLU A 262 11.26 9.64 8.68
CA GLU A 262 11.98 8.61 9.42
C GLU A 262 11.34 7.24 9.17
N TYR A 263 12.17 6.26 8.79
CA TYR A 263 11.77 4.85 8.81
C TYR A 263 12.31 4.19 10.08
N ARG A 264 11.45 3.45 10.79
CA ARG A 264 11.83 2.68 11.98
C ARG A 264 11.27 1.28 11.91
N LEU A 265 12.06 0.30 12.37
CA LEU A 265 11.57 -1.05 12.63
C LEU A 265 11.05 -1.12 14.07
N MET A 266 9.84 -1.61 14.26
CA MET A 266 9.18 -1.73 15.57
C MET A 266 8.71 -3.17 15.81
N GLY A 267 9.13 -3.80 16.91
CA GLY A 267 8.60 -5.08 17.40
C GLY A 267 8.74 -6.29 16.44
N GLU A 268 7.82 -7.27 16.57
CA GLU A 268 7.53 -8.30 15.54
C GLU A 268 7.37 -7.59 14.19
N PRO A 269 8.01 -8.07 13.11
CA PRO A 269 8.60 -7.20 12.11
C PRO A 269 7.56 -6.29 11.44
N GLU A 270 7.57 -5.01 11.83
CA GLU A 270 6.72 -3.97 11.30
C GLU A 270 7.58 -2.73 10.97
N LEU A 271 7.43 -2.23 9.76
CA LEU A 271 8.10 -1.02 9.29
C LEU A 271 7.17 0.18 9.51
N VAL A 272 7.69 1.23 10.14
CA VAL A 272 6.97 2.47 10.40
C VAL A 272 7.65 3.61 9.65
N LEU A 273 6.92 4.26 8.75
CA LEU A 273 7.33 5.52 8.13
C LEU A 273 6.64 6.68 8.84
N THR A 274 7.42 7.65 9.30
CA THR A 274 6.94 8.92 9.87
C THR A 274 7.22 10.05 8.90
N ILE A 275 6.18 10.75 8.43
CA ILE A 275 6.27 11.98 7.63
C ILE A 275 5.84 13.15 8.51
N TRP A 276 6.70 14.15 8.68
CA TRP A 276 6.40 15.31 9.53
C TRP A 276 5.49 16.31 8.81
N ALA A 277 4.56 16.89 9.57
CA ALA A 277 3.67 17.93 9.09
C ALA A 277 4.43 19.24 8.83
N ALA A 278 4.06 19.93 7.75
CA ALA A 278 4.46 21.31 7.53
C ALA A 278 3.83 22.23 8.58
N ASN A 279 4.55 23.28 8.98
CA ASN A 279 3.94 24.33 9.77
C ASN A 279 2.98 25.15 8.88
N VAL A 280 1.69 24.95 9.10
CA VAL A 280 0.57 25.59 8.38
C VAL A 280 -0.17 26.58 9.29
N SER A 281 0.58 27.28 10.16
CA SER A 281 0.07 28.40 10.97
C SER A 281 -0.11 29.68 10.16
#